data_AF-A0A7S4CI66-F1
#
_entry.id   AF-A0A7S4CI66-F1
#
_cell.length_a   1.000
_cell.length_b   1.000
_cell.length_c   1.000
_cell.angle_alpha   90.00
_cell.angle_beta   90.00
_cell.angle_gamma   90.00
#
_symmetry.space_group_name_H-M   'P 1'
#
loop_
_entity.id
_entity.type
_entity.pdbx_description
1 polymer ?
#
loop_
_entity_poly.entity_id
_entity_poly.type
_entity_poly.pdbx_seq_one_letter_code
_entity_poly.pdbx_strand_id
1 'polypeptide(L)'
;LTDADVSALEPSVRCTAALLSPSTGIVDSHQLMLSYQGDAEDHGAQMAFHTALEAGEVTGEGLMLDLHVDGSSYRVMTDALVNCAGIHAQEVARSIRGMPSALVPGTWYAKGRYFGLSKPSP
;
A
#
# COMPACT_ATOMS: atom_id res chain seq x y z
N LEU A 1 -22.92 -16.97 17.34
CA LEU A 1 -22.52 -17.74 18.53
C LEU A 1 -23.29 -17.23 19.73
N THR A 2 -23.84 -18.14 20.51
CA THR A 2 -24.43 -17.85 21.82
C THR A 2 -23.33 -17.54 22.84
N ASP A 3 -23.69 -16.97 23.99
CA ASP A 3 -22.75 -16.70 25.09
C ASP A 3 -22.01 -17.97 25.56
N ALA A 4 -22.71 -19.10 25.60
CA ALA A 4 -22.12 -20.40 25.92
C ALA A 4 -21.08 -20.84 24.88
N ASP A 5 -21.37 -20.66 23.58
CA ASP A 5 -20.43 -20.99 22.51
C ASP A 5 -19.17 -20.11 22.59
N VAL A 6 -19.32 -18.83 22.93
CA VAL A 6 -18.20 -17.88 23.06
C VAL A 6 -17.36 -18.21 24.29
N SER A 7 -17.99 -18.49 25.42
CA SER A 7 -17.29 -18.83 26.67
C SER A 7 -16.45 -20.11 26.55
N ALA A 8 -16.86 -21.04 25.68
CA ALA A 8 -16.08 -22.23 25.37
C ALA A 8 -14.85 -21.95 24.50
N LEU A 9 -14.87 -20.91 23.66
CA LEU A 9 -13.77 -20.52 22.78
C LEU A 9 -12.81 -19.52 23.44
N GLU A 10 -13.35 -18.48 24.06
CA GLU A 10 -12.61 -17.34 24.62
C GLU A 10 -13.21 -16.92 25.98
N PRO A 11 -12.83 -17.57 27.09
CA PRO A 11 -13.48 -17.41 28.41
C PRO A 11 -13.44 -15.99 28.99
N SER A 12 -12.48 -15.17 28.54
CA SER A 12 -12.31 -13.79 29.01
C SER A 12 -13.23 -12.80 28.28
N VAL A 13 -13.92 -13.21 27.21
CA VAL A 13 -14.79 -12.34 26.41
C VAL A 13 -16.17 -12.23 27.06
N ARG A 14 -16.68 -11.00 27.19
CA ARG A 14 -18.06 -10.72 27.58
C ARG A 14 -18.80 -10.08 26.41
N CYS A 15 -19.85 -10.71 25.91
CA CYS A 15 -20.61 -10.20 24.77
C CYS A 15 -22.08 -10.64 24.82
N THR A 16 -22.96 -9.96 24.07
CA THR A 16 -24.36 -10.40 23.91
C THR A 16 -24.50 -11.50 22.86
N ALA A 17 -23.72 -11.41 21.78
CA ALA A 17 -23.62 -12.40 20.71
C ALA A 17 -22.31 -12.15 19.94
N ALA A 18 -21.84 -13.15 19.20
CA ALA A 18 -20.67 -13.02 18.33
C ALA A 18 -20.87 -13.65 16.95
N LEU A 19 -20.12 -13.15 15.96
CA LEU A 19 -19.97 -13.74 14.63
C LEU A 19 -18.56 -14.33 14.53
N LEU A 20 -18.48 -15.63 14.26
CA LEU A 20 -17.21 -16.32 14.02
C LEU A 20 -16.91 -16.31 12.53
N SER A 21 -15.76 -15.75 12.17
CA SER A 21 -15.21 -15.82 10.81
C SER A 21 -14.00 -16.79 10.82
N PRO A 22 -14.21 -18.08 10.54
CA PRO A 22 -13.15 -19.09 10.68
C PRO A 22 -12.01 -18.93 9.66
N SER A 23 -12.22 -18.13 8.62
CA SER A 23 -11.20 -17.83 7.60
C SER A 23 -10.36 -16.58 7.91
N THR A 24 -10.70 -15.81 8.95
CA THR A 24 -9.91 -14.63 9.33
C THR A 24 -8.60 -15.07 9.97
N GLY A 25 -7.48 -14.49 9.54
CA GLY A 25 -6.14 -14.82 10.04
C GLY A 25 -5.18 -13.64 10.00
N ILE A 26 -3.93 -13.91 10.39
CA ILE A 26 -2.81 -12.97 10.35
C ILE A 26 -1.79 -13.41 9.31
N VAL A 27 -1.04 -12.45 8.74
CA VAL A 27 0.01 -12.71 7.76
C VAL A 27 1.27 -11.93 8.12
N ASP A 28 2.44 -12.52 7.90
CA ASP A 28 3.70 -11.78 7.91
C ASP A 28 3.78 -10.94 6.63
N SER A 29 3.37 -9.68 6.75
CA SER A 29 3.38 -8.74 5.62
C SER A 29 4.78 -8.48 5.06
N HIS A 30 5.83 -8.56 5.89
CA HIS A 30 7.19 -8.27 5.42
C HIS A 30 7.70 -9.41 4.54
N GLN A 31 7.53 -10.66 4.98
CA GLN A 31 7.87 -11.83 4.18
C GLN A 31 7.03 -11.93 2.91
N LEU A 32 5.75 -11.56 2.98
CA LEU A 32 4.90 -11.51 1.79
C LEU A 32 5.44 -10.52 0.74
N MET A 33 5.84 -9.32 1.16
CA MET A 33 6.43 -8.32 0.26
C MET A 33 7.76 -8.81 -0.34
N LEU A 34 8.62 -9.45 0.45
CA LEU A 34 9.88 -10.03 -0.04
C LEU A 34 9.63 -11.16 -1.05
N SER A 35 8.62 -12.01 -0.82
CA SER A 35 8.23 -13.05 -1.78
C SER A 35 7.81 -12.44 -3.12
N TYR A 36 6.96 -11.41 -3.11
CA TYR A 36 6.53 -10.73 -4.33
C TYR A 36 7.67 -10.02 -5.05
N GLN A 37 8.61 -9.43 -4.31
CA GLN A 37 9.80 -8.84 -4.90
C GLN A 37 10.64 -9.91 -5.60
N GLY A 38 10.93 -11.03 -4.94
CA GLY A 38 11.69 -12.14 -5.51
C GLY A 38 11.02 -12.71 -6.76
N ASP A 39 9.72 -12.98 -6.69
CA ASP A 39 8.95 -13.45 -7.85
C ASP A 39 9.05 -12.48 -9.03
N ALA A 40 8.97 -11.16 -8.79
CA ALA A 40 9.07 -10.16 -9.85
C ALA A 40 10.49 -10.09 -10.46
N GLU A 41 11.52 -10.10 -9.62
CA GLU A 41 12.93 -10.06 -10.04
C GLU A 41 13.32 -11.31 -10.84
N ASP A 42 12.83 -12.49 -10.44
CA ASP A 42 13.00 -13.77 -11.17
C ASP A 42 12.38 -13.72 -12.58
N HIS A 43 11.39 -12.85 -12.79
CA HIS A 43 10.77 -12.59 -14.09
C HIS A 43 11.33 -11.33 -14.79
N GLY A 44 12.48 -10.82 -14.34
CA GLY A 44 13.22 -9.74 -14.98
C GLY A 44 12.81 -8.32 -14.58
N ALA A 45 11.97 -8.15 -13.56
CA ALA A 45 11.72 -6.83 -12.99
C ALA A 45 12.98 -6.29 -12.29
N GLN A 46 13.10 -4.96 -12.25
CA GLN A 46 14.17 -4.28 -11.51
C GLN A 46 13.58 -3.35 -10.46
N MET A 47 14.16 -3.36 -9.26
CA MET A 47 13.76 -2.49 -8.17
C MET A 47 14.78 -1.35 -8.01
N ALA A 48 14.34 -0.12 -8.28
CA ALA A 48 15.13 1.09 -8.07
C ALA A 48 14.65 1.80 -6.80
N PHE A 49 15.21 1.43 -5.65
CA PHE A 49 14.91 2.11 -4.38
C PHE A 49 15.54 3.51 -4.33
N HIS A 50 15.08 4.34 -3.40
CA HIS A 50 15.53 5.74 -3.25
C HIS A 50 15.39 6.58 -4.53
N THR A 51 14.44 6.21 -5.39
CA THR A 51 14.13 6.90 -6.65
C THR A 51 12.76 7.54 -6.54
N ALA A 52 12.71 8.86 -6.38
CA ALA A 52 11.47 9.62 -6.27
C ALA A 52 11.00 10.07 -7.65
N LEU A 53 9.72 9.86 -7.97
CA LEU A 53 9.06 10.46 -9.13
C LEU A 53 8.60 11.87 -8.73
N GLU A 54 9.20 12.90 -9.32
CA GLU A 54 8.87 14.30 -9.03
C GLU A 54 7.72 14.80 -9.92
N ALA A 55 7.76 14.46 -11.20
CA ALA A 55 6.78 14.86 -12.20
C ALA A 55 6.79 13.93 -13.41
N GLY A 56 5.85 14.12 -14.31
CA GLY A 56 5.90 13.49 -15.63
C GLY A 56 5.05 14.21 -16.66
N GLU A 57 5.08 13.72 -17.88
CA GLU A 57 4.33 14.26 -19.00
C GLU A 57 3.93 13.16 -19.97
N VAL A 58 2.64 13.16 -20.35
CA VAL A 58 2.15 12.37 -21.48
C VAL A 58 2.60 13.05 -22.76
N THR A 59 3.39 12.35 -23.56
CA THR A 59 3.90 12.81 -24.85
C THR A 59 3.30 12.00 -25.99
N GLY A 60 3.63 12.33 -27.24
CA GLY A 60 3.25 11.52 -28.41
C GLY A 60 3.96 10.17 -28.50
N GLU A 61 5.08 9.99 -27.80
CA GLU A 61 5.93 8.79 -27.85
C GLU A 61 5.77 7.89 -26.61
N GLY A 62 5.07 8.34 -25.58
CA GLY A 62 4.94 7.64 -24.30
C GLY A 62 4.85 8.61 -23.13
N LEU A 63 5.12 8.14 -21.92
CA LEU A 63 5.20 8.95 -20.71
C LEU A 63 6.67 9.24 -20.38
N MET A 64 7.02 10.53 -20.36
CA MET A 64 8.31 10.99 -19.87
C MET A 64 8.21 11.26 -18.38
N LEU A 65 9.08 10.65 -17.57
CA LEU A 65 9.09 10.73 -16.11
C LEU A 65 10.35 11.47 -15.65
N ASP A 66 10.18 12.45 -14.78
CA ASP A 66 11.26 13.17 -14.11
C ASP A 66 11.49 12.52 -12.74
N LEU A 67 12.67 11.91 -12.57
CA LEU A 67 13.06 11.17 -11.38
C LEU A 67 14.17 11.89 -10.63
N HIS A 68 14.19 11.74 -9.31
CA HIS A 68 15.26 12.21 -8.44
C HIS A 68 15.88 11.03 -7.68
N VAL A 69 17.20 10.90 -7.78
CA VAL A 69 17.98 9.84 -7.13
C VAL A 69 19.24 10.47 -6.54
N ASP A 70 19.42 10.36 -5.23
CA ASP A 70 20.62 10.81 -4.51
C ASP A 70 21.12 12.22 -4.88
N GLY A 71 20.21 13.20 -4.99
CA GLY A 71 20.57 14.59 -5.31
C GLY A 71 20.68 14.89 -6.80
N SER A 72 20.52 13.89 -7.67
CA SER A 72 20.64 14.01 -9.12
C SER A 72 19.30 13.77 -9.82
N SER A 73 19.04 14.50 -10.91
CA SER A 73 17.83 14.35 -11.72
C SER A 73 18.07 13.45 -12.92
N TYR A 74 17.10 12.57 -13.18
CA TYR A 74 17.11 11.61 -14.29
C TYR A 74 15.78 11.71 -15.05
N ARG A 75 15.80 11.30 -16.32
CA ARG A 75 14.58 11.12 -17.10
C ARG A 75 14.48 9.72 -17.67
N VAL A 76 13.28 9.16 -17.58
CA VAL A 76 12.95 7.83 -18.08
C VAL A 76 11.68 7.92 -18.91
N MET A 77 11.68 7.28 -20.08
CA MET A 77 10.48 7.12 -20.90
C MET A 77 9.88 5.73 -20.69
N THR A 78 8.56 5.66 -20.62
CA THR A 78 7.82 4.40 -20.51
C THR A 78 6.53 4.45 -21.31
N ASP A 79 6.08 3.30 -21.83
CA ASP A 79 4.79 3.17 -22.49
C ASP A 79 3.62 3.21 -21.50
N ALA A 80 3.86 2.77 -20.26
CA ALA A 80 2.85 2.65 -19.22
C ALA A 80 3.42 3.02 -17.84
N LEU A 81 2.58 3.67 -17.03
CA LEU A 81 2.85 3.97 -15.62
C LEU A 81 1.70 3.44 -14.77
N VAL A 82 2.02 2.56 -13.81
CA VAL A 82 1.07 2.09 -12.80
C VAL A 82 1.31 2.87 -11.51
N ASN A 83 0.36 3.73 -11.14
CA ASN A 83 0.48 4.57 -9.95
C ASN A 83 0.04 3.83 -8.68
N CYS A 84 1.01 3.30 -7.92
CA CYS A 84 0.81 2.60 -6.66
C CYS A 84 1.37 3.38 -5.44
N ALA A 85 1.43 4.72 -5.49
CA ALA A 85 2.08 5.55 -4.48
C ALA A 85 1.32 5.70 -3.13
N GLY A 86 0.38 4.80 -2.83
CA GLY A 86 -0.37 4.77 -1.58
C GLY A 86 -1.07 6.11 -1.27
N ILE A 87 -0.78 6.69 -0.11
CA ILE A 87 -1.36 7.97 0.34
C ILE A 87 -0.94 9.18 -0.51
N HIS A 88 0.05 9.02 -1.39
CA HIS A 88 0.55 10.04 -2.32
C HIS A 88 0.06 9.81 -3.76
N ALA A 89 -0.79 8.81 -4.03
CA ALA A 89 -1.21 8.48 -5.39
C ALA A 89 -1.87 9.67 -6.13
N GLN A 90 -2.68 10.46 -5.44
CA GLN A 90 -3.32 11.64 -6.05
C GLN A 90 -2.33 12.78 -6.29
N GLU A 91 -1.29 12.91 -5.47
CA GLU A 91 -0.21 13.88 -5.65
C GLU A 91 0.59 13.54 -6.91
N VAL A 92 1.00 12.27 -7.04
CA VAL A 92 1.65 11.73 -8.25
C VAL A 92 0.77 11.94 -9.47
N ALA A 93 -0.52 11.60 -9.41
CA ALA A 93 -1.42 11.77 -10.56
C ALA A 93 -1.53 13.24 -11.00
N ARG A 94 -1.51 14.20 -10.06
CA ARG A 94 -1.52 15.64 -10.36
C ARG A 94 -0.19 16.16 -10.89
N SER A 95 0.93 15.50 -10.61
CA SER A 95 2.25 15.90 -11.11
C SER A 95 2.51 15.45 -12.55
N ILE A 96 1.65 14.60 -13.12
CA ILE A 96 1.72 14.18 -14.53
C ILE A 96 0.97 15.18 -15.43
N ARG A 97 1.70 15.94 -16.24
CA ARG A 97 1.13 16.76 -17.32
C ARG A 97 0.41 15.87 -18.33
N GLY A 98 -0.82 16.22 -18.67
CA GLY A 98 -1.69 15.42 -19.54
C GLY A 98 -2.64 14.47 -18.81
N MET A 99 -2.48 14.28 -17.49
CA MET A 99 -3.48 13.56 -16.68
C MET A 99 -4.71 14.45 -16.47
N PRO A 100 -5.94 14.00 -16.86
CA PRO A 100 -7.14 14.79 -16.67
C PRO A 100 -7.43 15.03 -15.19
N SER A 101 -7.33 16.28 -14.74
CA SER A 101 -7.49 16.64 -13.32
C SER A 101 -8.85 16.26 -12.73
N ALA A 102 -9.91 16.27 -13.55
CA ALA A 102 -11.25 15.85 -13.16
C ALA A 102 -11.35 14.36 -12.79
N LEU A 103 -10.40 13.53 -13.23
CA LEU A 103 -10.34 12.11 -12.89
C LEU A 103 -9.53 11.83 -11.61
N VAL A 104 -8.84 12.84 -11.06
CA VAL A 104 -8.06 12.67 -9.84
C VAL A 104 -8.96 12.98 -8.63
N PRO A 105 -9.31 11.98 -7.80
CA PRO A 105 -10.15 12.20 -6.63
C PRO A 105 -9.44 13.06 -5.57
N GLY A 106 -10.18 13.54 -4.59
CA GLY A 106 -9.61 14.21 -3.42
C GLY A 106 -8.68 13.27 -2.61
N THR A 107 -7.88 13.87 -1.73
CA THR A 107 -7.01 13.12 -0.81
C THR A 107 -7.52 13.29 0.61
N TRP A 108 -7.72 12.17 1.31
CA TRP A 108 -8.16 12.17 2.71
C TRP A 108 -7.27 11.24 3.52
N TYR A 109 -6.87 11.69 4.70
CA TYR A 109 -6.00 10.94 5.59
C TYR A 109 -6.77 10.46 6.81
N ALA A 110 -6.61 9.18 7.15
CA ALA A 110 -7.15 8.58 8.36
C ALA A 110 -6.01 7.94 9.16
N LYS A 111 -5.70 8.51 10.33
CA LYS A 111 -4.63 8.01 11.20
C LYS A 111 -5.16 6.99 12.19
N GLY A 112 -4.63 5.78 12.16
CA GLY A 112 -4.78 4.78 13.23
C GLY A 112 -3.73 4.94 14.32
N ARG A 113 -4.04 4.52 15.55
CA ARG A 113 -3.08 4.40 16.66
C ARG A 113 -3.25 3.03 17.30
N TYR A 114 -2.14 2.38 17.60
CA TYR A 114 -2.09 1.05 18.18
C TYR A 114 -1.18 1.07 19.42
N PHE A 115 -1.50 0.24 20.40
CA PHE A 115 -0.73 0.08 21.63
C PHE A 115 -0.37 -1.39 21.79
N GLY A 116 0.90 -1.65 22.11
CA GLY A 116 1.35 -3.00 22.44
C GLY A 116 1.03 -3.33 23.88
N LEU A 117 0.60 -4.57 24.12
CA LEU A 117 0.41 -5.12 25.46
C LEU A 117 1.40 -6.26 25.67
N SER A 118 2.48 -6.01 26.43
CA SER A 118 3.60 -6.95 26.57
C SER A 118 3.33 -8.14 27.50
N LYS A 119 2.31 -8.05 28.34
CA LYS A 119 1.86 -9.12 29.25
C LYS A 119 0.34 -9.08 29.36
N PRO A 120 -0.34 -10.22 29.62
CA PRO A 120 -1.73 -10.21 30.05
C PRO A 120 -1.90 -9.20 31.20
N SER A 121 -2.92 -8.33 31.10
CA SER A 121 -3.22 -7.32 32.12
C SER A 121 -4.73 -7.09 32.18
N PRO A 122 -5.33 -7.13 33.38
CA PRO A 122 -4.88 -7.81 34.61
C PRO A 122 -4.96 -9.34 34.50
#